data_AF-A0A1M2UZZ0-F1
#
_entry.id   AF-A0A1M2UZZ0-F1
#
_cell.length_a   1.000
_cell.length_b   1.000
_cell.length_c   1.000
_cell.angle_alpha   90.00
_cell.angle_beta   90.00
_cell.angle_gamma   90.00
#
_symmetry.space_group_name_H-M   'P 1'
#
loop_
_entity.id
_entity.type
_entity.pdbx_description
1 polymer ?
#
loop_
_entity_poly.entity_id
_entity_poly.type
_entity_poly.pdbx_seq_one_letter_code
_entity_poly.pdbx_strand_id
1 'polypeptide(L)'
;MASQWYSLVAQKLFLANTLLARLESDTKRSTAETEALSQGSAELLLRARRTLLVMIARYHQHKAEKPQTLVELEALFPYEVHETRLLRELAETPGSWWNHLDQVESALSQPPTTRKNVTEENIIAVSVEQGPDRSAATLRKTLAAMTELAKRLEEQHSEW
;
A
#
# COMPACT_ATOMS: atom_id res chain seq x y z
N MET A 1 23.72 2.30 -9.82
CA MET A 1 22.90 3.31 -9.12
C MET A 1 21.47 2.84 -9.21
N ALA A 2 20.72 2.89 -8.11
CA ALA A 2 19.36 2.37 -8.13
C ALA A 2 18.45 3.17 -9.08
N SER A 3 17.47 2.51 -9.69
CA SER A 3 16.54 3.19 -10.59
C SER A 3 15.78 4.32 -9.88
N GLN A 4 15.44 5.38 -10.62
CA GLN A 4 14.66 6.50 -10.08
C GLN A 4 13.27 6.03 -9.58
N TRP A 5 12.70 5.02 -10.24
CA TRP A 5 11.42 4.45 -9.86
C TRP A 5 11.51 3.61 -8.59
N TYR A 6 12.54 2.80 -8.42
CA TYR A 6 12.82 2.13 -7.15
C TYR A 6 13.00 3.15 -6.02
N SER A 7 13.78 4.21 -6.26
CA SER A 7 13.99 5.28 -5.28
C SER A 7 12.68 5.92 -4.83
N LEU A 8 11.73 6.10 -5.76
CA LEU A 8 10.40 6.64 -5.45
C LEU A 8 9.55 5.65 -4.64
N VAL A 9 9.56 4.35 -4.98
CA VAL A 9 8.90 3.30 -4.18
C VAL A 9 9.48 3.27 -2.76
N ALA A 10 10.80 3.19 -2.65
CA ALA A 10 11.52 3.18 -1.38
C ALA A 10 11.22 4.43 -0.54
N GLN A 11 11.10 5.61 -1.16
CA GLN A 11 10.69 6.83 -0.45
C GLN A 11 9.30 6.69 0.18
N LYS A 12 8.31 6.15 -0.54
CA LYS A 12 6.95 5.97 0.02
C LYS A 12 6.94 4.97 1.17
N LEU A 13 7.66 3.86 1.02
CA LEU A 13 7.80 2.85 2.06
C LEU A 13 8.52 3.43 3.31
N PHE A 14 9.56 4.24 3.12
CA PHE A 14 10.25 4.92 4.22
C PHE A 14 9.33 5.89 4.99
N LEU A 15 8.54 6.69 4.26
CA LEU A 15 7.59 7.61 4.87
C LEU A 15 6.50 6.85 5.63
N ALA A 16 5.98 5.75 5.07
CA ALA A 16 5.03 4.89 5.77
C ALA A 16 5.64 4.32 7.06
N ASN A 17 6.89 3.84 7.00
CA ASN A 17 7.60 3.34 8.18
C ASN A 17 7.76 4.42 9.26
N THR A 18 8.00 5.67 8.85
CA THR A 18 8.13 6.81 9.77
C THR A 18 6.82 7.06 10.52
N LEU A 19 5.69 7.04 9.82
CA LEU A 19 4.37 7.20 10.42
C LEU A 19 4.02 6.03 11.35
N LEU A 20 4.35 4.79 10.95
CA LEU A 20 4.13 3.59 11.76
C LEU A 20 5.00 3.57 13.01
N ALA A 21 6.27 3.95 12.91
CA ALA A 21 7.17 4.07 14.06
C ALA A 21 6.65 5.13 15.05
N ARG A 22 6.12 6.25 14.53
CA ARG A 22 5.39 7.19 15.37
C ARG A 22 4.22 6.47 16.00
N LEU A 23 3.32 5.86 15.22
CA LEU A 23 2.10 5.12 15.64
C LEU A 23 2.35 4.09 16.76
N GLU A 24 3.54 3.54 16.91
CA GLU A 24 3.86 2.60 17.99
C GLU A 24 4.45 3.26 19.25
N SER A 25 5.16 4.38 19.10
CA SER A 25 5.98 4.97 20.17
C SER A 25 5.24 5.87 21.15
N ASP A 26 4.14 6.51 20.75
CA ASP A 26 3.46 7.52 21.57
C ASP A 26 2.10 7.06 22.14
N THR A 27 2.11 6.56 23.37
CA THR A 27 0.88 6.05 24.00
C THR A 27 -0.10 7.15 24.46
N LYS A 28 0.26 8.43 24.37
CA LYS A 28 -0.55 9.56 24.88
C LYS A 28 -1.29 10.36 23.81
N ARG A 29 -1.36 9.83 22.58
CA ARG A 29 -2.02 10.52 21.46
C ARG A 29 -3.52 10.61 21.59
N SER A 30 -4.06 11.64 20.97
CA SER A 30 -5.48 11.73 20.69
C SER A 30 -5.94 10.63 19.72
N THR A 31 -7.24 10.35 19.71
CA THR A 31 -7.87 9.45 18.74
C THR A 31 -7.70 9.96 17.30
N ALA A 32 -7.81 11.28 17.11
CA ALA A 32 -7.60 11.92 15.81
C ALA A 32 -6.17 11.74 15.28
N GLU A 33 -5.15 11.90 16.14
CA GLU A 33 -3.76 11.65 15.74
C GLU A 33 -3.49 10.18 15.43
N THR A 34 -4.07 9.26 16.21
CA THR A 34 -3.98 7.83 15.97
C THR A 34 -4.52 7.47 14.58
N GLU A 35 -5.70 7.97 14.24
CA GLU A 35 -6.31 7.72 12.93
C GLU A 35 -5.53 8.39 11.80
N ALA A 36 -5.09 9.64 11.97
CA ALA A 36 -4.30 10.34 10.96
C ALA A 36 -3.00 9.59 10.62
N LEU A 37 -2.32 9.03 11.64
CA LEU A 37 -1.13 8.22 11.45
C LEU A 37 -1.45 6.87 10.77
N SER A 38 -2.53 6.20 11.17
CA SER A 38 -2.97 4.93 10.57
C SER A 38 -3.35 5.13 9.09
N GLN A 39 -4.25 6.07 8.79
CA GLN A 39 -4.66 6.40 7.43
C GLN A 39 -3.49 6.89 6.57
N GLY A 40 -2.67 7.80 7.10
CA GLY A 40 -1.50 8.30 6.37
C GLY A 40 -0.52 7.19 6.02
N SER A 41 -0.32 6.22 6.91
CA SER A 41 0.52 5.05 6.64
C SER A 41 -0.10 4.16 5.55
N ALA A 42 -1.40 3.87 5.64
CA ALA A 42 -2.13 3.08 4.66
C ALA A 42 -2.09 3.71 3.26
N GLU A 43 -2.36 5.01 3.14
CA GLU A 43 -2.34 5.75 1.88
C GLU A 43 -0.95 5.76 1.23
N LEU A 44 0.11 5.86 2.04
CA LEU A 44 1.48 5.75 1.53
C LEU A 44 1.78 4.34 0.99
N LEU A 45 1.30 3.28 1.63
CA LEU A 45 1.44 1.91 1.13
C LEU A 45 0.63 1.69 -0.16
N LEU A 46 -0.59 2.20 -0.25
CA LEU A 46 -1.40 2.17 -1.48
C LEU A 46 -0.70 2.91 -2.63
N ARG A 47 -0.13 4.08 -2.34
CA ARG A 47 0.66 4.84 -3.33
C ARG A 47 1.95 4.13 -3.72
N ALA A 48 2.62 3.46 -2.77
CA ALA A 48 3.80 2.64 -3.05
C ALA A 48 3.46 1.49 -4.00
N ARG A 49 2.33 0.80 -3.80
CA ARG A 49 1.84 -0.26 -4.69
C ARG A 49 1.65 0.24 -6.11
N ARG A 50 0.93 1.36 -6.30
CA ARG A 50 0.75 1.96 -7.64
C ARG A 50 2.08 2.34 -8.29
N THR A 51 3.01 2.89 -7.51
CA THR A 51 4.35 3.26 -8.01
C THR A 51 5.16 2.02 -8.42
N LEU A 52 5.01 0.91 -7.68
CA LEU A 52 5.64 -0.38 -7.98
C LEU A 52 5.16 -0.94 -9.33
N LEU A 53 3.89 -0.77 -9.69
CA LEU A 53 3.40 -1.16 -11.02
C LEU A 53 4.07 -0.38 -12.15
N VAL A 54 4.22 0.94 -11.96
CA VAL A 54 4.96 1.78 -12.92
C VAL A 54 6.43 1.34 -12.99
N MET A 55 7.06 1.03 -11.86
CA MET A 55 8.43 0.51 -11.81
C MET A 55 8.60 -0.77 -12.64
N ILE A 56 7.69 -1.74 -12.49
CA ILE A 56 7.69 -2.97 -13.30
C ILE A 56 7.53 -2.67 -14.79
N ALA A 57 6.57 -1.81 -15.16
CA ALA A 57 6.41 -1.41 -16.57
C ALA A 57 7.70 -0.79 -17.14
N ARG A 58 8.44 -0.02 -16.33
CA ARG A 58 9.70 0.62 -16.74
C ARG A 58 10.84 -0.37 -16.92
N TYR A 59 10.96 -1.36 -16.05
CA TYR A 59 11.94 -2.44 -16.22
C TYR A 59 11.72 -3.20 -17.53
N HIS A 60 10.47 -3.41 -17.91
CA HIS A 60 10.11 -4.01 -19.21
C HIS A 60 10.02 -2.99 -20.36
N GLN A 61 10.73 -1.87 -20.28
CA GLN A 61 10.87 -0.86 -21.34
C GLN A 61 9.59 -0.12 -21.80
N HIS A 62 8.46 -0.28 -21.10
CA HIS A 62 7.27 0.54 -21.32
C HIS A 62 7.45 1.92 -20.68
N LYS A 63 8.21 2.82 -21.32
CA LYS A 63 8.71 4.09 -20.72
C LYS A 63 7.67 5.18 -20.52
N ALA A 64 6.54 5.14 -21.23
CA ALA A 64 5.48 6.15 -21.12
C ALA A 64 4.33 5.71 -20.21
N GLU A 65 4.12 4.40 -20.06
CA GLU A 65 2.93 3.83 -19.43
C GLU A 65 2.86 4.09 -17.93
N LYS A 66 1.66 4.22 -17.37
CA LYS A 66 1.46 4.48 -15.94
C LYS A 66 0.32 3.63 -15.37
N PRO A 67 0.45 2.29 -15.40
CA PRO A 67 -0.62 1.41 -14.93
C PRO A 67 -0.95 1.72 -13.48
N GLN A 68 -2.24 1.88 -13.20
CA GLN A 68 -2.79 2.09 -11.85
C GLN A 68 -3.29 0.79 -11.24
N THR A 69 -3.59 -0.21 -12.06
CA THR A 69 -4.11 -1.53 -11.64
C THR A 69 -3.25 -2.66 -12.17
N LEU A 70 -3.36 -3.84 -11.55
CA LEU A 70 -2.68 -5.04 -12.04
C LEU A 70 -3.16 -5.41 -13.46
N VAL A 71 -4.46 -5.26 -13.73
CA VAL A 71 -5.04 -5.50 -15.06
C VAL A 71 -4.44 -4.57 -16.12
N GLU A 72 -4.28 -3.29 -15.81
CA GLU A 72 -3.62 -2.33 -16.71
C GLU A 72 -2.15 -2.67 -16.95
N LEU A 73 -1.44 -3.15 -15.92
CA LEU A 73 -0.05 -3.59 -16.07
C LEU A 73 0.05 -4.84 -16.96
N GLU A 74 -0.81 -5.84 -16.71
CA GLU A 74 -0.86 -7.08 -17.50
C GLU A 74 -1.17 -6.83 -18.97
N ALA A 75 -2.06 -5.86 -19.25
CA ALA A 75 -2.42 -5.47 -20.61
C ALA A 75 -1.25 -4.89 -21.43
N LEU A 76 -0.15 -4.47 -20.79
CA LEU A 76 1.04 -4.00 -21.48
C LEU A 76 1.83 -5.14 -22.15
N PHE A 77 1.66 -6.38 -21.68
CA PHE A 77 2.46 -7.51 -22.10
C PHE A 77 1.64 -8.47 -22.99
N PRO A 78 2.10 -8.77 -24.22
CA PRO A 78 1.41 -9.73 -25.09
C PRO A 78 1.58 -11.19 -24.63
N TYR A 79 2.45 -11.43 -23.65
CA TYR A 79 2.72 -12.71 -23.00
C TYR A 79 2.87 -12.49 -21.50
N GLU A 80 2.70 -13.56 -20.71
CA GLU A 80 2.88 -13.49 -19.26
C GLU A 80 4.34 -13.19 -18.90
N VAL A 81 4.56 -12.16 -18.08
CA VAL A 81 5.87 -11.85 -17.47
C VAL A 81 5.87 -12.25 -16.00
N HIS A 82 7.03 -12.67 -15.51
CA HIS A 82 7.18 -13.25 -14.17
C HIS A 82 6.58 -12.37 -13.07
N GLU A 83 6.82 -11.06 -13.12
CA GLU A 83 6.32 -10.11 -12.12
C GLU A 83 4.80 -10.02 -12.12
N THR A 84 4.17 -10.00 -13.30
CA THR A 84 2.70 -9.95 -13.39
C THR A 84 2.06 -11.21 -12.83
N ARG A 85 2.63 -12.39 -13.10
CA ARG A 85 2.17 -13.65 -12.51
C ARG A 85 2.31 -13.64 -10.99
N LEU A 86 3.47 -13.21 -10.47
CA LEU A 86 3.71 -13.10 -9.03
C LEU A 86 2.71 -12.16 -8.36
N LEU A 87 2.42 -11.01 -8.97
CA LEU A 87 1.44 -10.06 -8.43
C LEU A 87 0.02 -10.61 -8.48
N ARG A 88 -0.33 -11.37 -9.52
CA ARG A 88 -1.62 -12.05 -9.63
C ARG A 88 -1.79 -13.12 -8.55
N GLU A 89 -0.79 -13.97 -8.35
CA GLU A 89 -0.77 -14.96 -7.26
C GLU A 89 -0.97 -14.28 -5.89
N LEU A 90 -0.30 -13.14 -5.66
CA LEU A 90 -0.52 -12.35 -4.45
C LEU A 90 -1.95 -11.83 -4.36
N ALA A 91 -2.51 -11.26 -5.43
CA ALA A 91 -3.88 -10.74 -5.45
C ALA A 91 -4.93 -11.82 -5.14
N GLU A 92 -4.70 -13.04 -5.65
CA GLU A 92 -5.59 -14.18 -5.45
C GLU A 92 -5.39 -14.88 -4.10
N THR A 93 -4.25 -14.70 -3.44
CA THR A 93 -3.94 -15.34 -2.15
C THR A 93 -4.56 -14.55 -0.98
N PRO A 94 -5.55 -15.12 -0.25
CA PRO A 94 -6.12 -14.47 0.92
C PRO A 94 -5.06 -14.22 1.99
N GLY A 95 -5.06 -13.01 2.57
CA GLY A 95 -4.09 -12.64 3.61
C GLY A 95 -2.69 -12.29 3.08
N SER A 96 -2.48 -12.30 1.76
CA SER A 96 -1.29 -11.67 1.18
C SER A 96 -1.28 -10.17 1.45
N TRP A 97 -0.12 -9.54 1.32
CA TRP A 97 -0.02 -8.08 1.46
C TRP A 97 -0.83 -7.33 0.39
N TRP A 98 -0.96 -7.91 -0.82
CA TRP A 98 -1.74 -7.30 -1.91
C TRP A 98 -3.23 -7.34 -1.58
N ASN A 99 -3.73 -8.53 -1.22
CA ASN A 99 -5.12 -8.73 -0.83
C ASN A 99 -5.49 -7.87 0.39
N HIS A 100 -4.57 -7.74 1.36
CA HIS A 100 -4.75 -6.84 2.48
C HIS A 100 -4.89 -5.38 2.04
N LEU A 101 -4.05 -4.89 1.12
CA LEU A 101 -4.18 -3.52 0.61
C LEU A 101 -5.47 -3.28 -0.18
N ASP A 102 -5.99 -4.27 -0.91
CA ASP A 102 -7.29 -4.15 -1.58
C ASP A 102 -8.43 -3.95 -0.57
N GLN A 103 -8.40 -4.71 0.53
CA GLN A 103 -9.37 -4.54 1.61
C GLN A 103 -9.25 -3.15 2.23
N VAL A 104 -8.01 -2.70 2.53
CA VAL A 104 -7.74 -1.39 3.13
C VAL A 104 -8.22 -0.25 2.23
N GLU A 105 -7.92 -0.30 0.93
CA GLU A 105 -8.39 0.70 -0.04
C GLU A 105 -9.91 0.76 -0.11
N SER A 106 -10.58 -0.41 -0.14
CA SER A 106 -12.04 -0.47 -0.13
C SER A 106 -12.62 0.15 1.14
N ALA A 107 -12.04 -0.11 2.30
CA ALA A 107 -12.52 0.42 3.57
C ALA A 107 -12.30 1.94 3.69
N LEU A 108 -11.17 2.46 3.23
CA LEU A 108 -10.87 3.90 3.26
C LEU A 108 -11.67 4.70 2.22
N SER A 109 -12.21 4.03 1.21
CA SER A 109 -13.01 4.65 0.14
C SER A 109 -14.52 4.68 0.43
N GLN A 110 -14.95 4.13 1.56
CA GLN A 110 -16.36 4.05 1.96
C GLN A 110 -16.64 4.92 3.19
N PRO A 111 -17.84 5.51 3.29
CA PRO A 111 -18.23 6.21 4.51
C PRO A 111 -18.30 5.22 5.68
N PRO A 112 -17.97 5.65 6.91
CA PRO A 112 -18.05 4.77 8.07
C PRO A 112 -19.48 4.25 8.26
N THR A 113 -19.62 2.95 8.53
CA THR A 113 -20.89 2.33 8.87
C THR A 113 -21.40 2.93 10.18
N THR A 114 -22.49 3.68 10.08
CA THR A 114 -23.05 4.45 11.19
C THR A 114 -23.52 3.52 12.33
N ARG A 115 -22.99 3.72 13.55
CA ARG A 115 -23.65 3.21 14.76
C ARG A 115 -24.81 4.15 15.11
N LYS A 116 -25.97 3.59 15.46
CA LYS A 116 -27.25 4.29 15.70
C LYS A 116 -27.28 5.42 16.76
N ASN A 117 -26.15 5.82 17.36
CA ASN A 117 -26.09 6.77 18.46
C ASN A 117 -25.06 7.90 18.23
N VAL A 118 -25.11 8.59 17.08
CA VAL A 118 -24.31 9.82 16.86
C VAL A 118 -25.24 11.02 16.98
N THR A 119 -25.15 11.76 18.09
CA THR A 119 -25.77 13.08 18.26
C THR A 119 -25.04 14.10 17.38
N GLU A 120 -25.78 15.09 16.86
CA GLU A 120 -25.34 16.07 15.84
C GLU A 120 -24.10 16.91 16.23
N GLU A 121 -23.69 16.95 17.49
CA GLU A 121 -22.46 17.62 17.95
C GLU A 121 -21.18 16.77 17.79
N ASN A 122 -21.31 15.51 17.35
CA ASN A 122 -20.20 14.53 17.30
C ASN A 122 -19.92 14.03 15.86
N ILE A 123 -20.08 14.91 14.86
CA ILE A 123 -19.91 14.59 13.43
C ILE A 123 -18.48 14.13 13.08
N ILE A 124 -17.47 14.54 13.88
CA ILE A 124 -16.07 14.09 13.79
C ILE A 124 -15.77 13.00 14.83
N ALA A 125 -16.74 12.16 15.18
CA ALA A 125 -16.43 10.94 15.90
C ALA A 125 -15.64 10.03 14.95
N VAL A 126 -14.31 9.99 15.13
CA VAL A 126 -13.42 8.99 14.53
C VAL A 126 -13.90 7.62 15.00
N SER A 127 -14.81 7.01 14.23
CA SER A 127 -15.27 5.64 14.49
C SER A 127 -14.11 4.70 14.23
N VAL A 128 -13.63 4.05 15.29
CA VAL A 128 -12.75 2.90 15.18
C VAL A 128 -13.61 1.74 14.67
N GLU A 129 -13.65 1.58 13.35
CA GLU A 129 -14.58 0.68 12.67
C GLU A 129 -14.03 -0.74 12.50
N GLN A 130 -14.95 -1.72 12.44
CA GLN A 130 -14.74 -3.09 12.00
C GLN A 130 -14.40 -3.11 10.50
N GLY A 131 -13.15 -2.82 10.19
CA GLY A 131 -12.60 -2.90 8.84
C GLY A 131 -11.44 -3.92 8.77
N PRO A 132 -10.74 -4.00 7.62
CA PRO A 132 -9.46 -4.70 7.55
C PRO A 132 -8.49 -4.16 8.62
N ASP A 133 -7.60 -5.03 9.08
CA ASP A 133 -6.69 -4.73 10.18
C ASP A 133 -5.65 -3.66 9.79
N ARG A 134 -5.96 -2.40 10.11
CA ARG A 134 -5.08 -1.23 9.94
C ARG A 134 -4.20 -0.96 11.16
N SER A 135 -4.01 -1.96 12.03
CA SER A 135 -3.08 -1.83 13.15
C SER A 135 -1.66 -1.61 12.65
N ALA A 136 -0.84 -0.94 13.46
CA ALA A 136 0.55 -0.68 13.13
C ALA A 136 1.32 -1.97 12.80
N ALA A 137 1.03 -3.06 13.52
CA ALA A 137 1.64 -4.36 13.32
C ALA A 137 1.33 -4.95 11.94
N THR A 138 0.07 -4.90 11.50
CA THR A 138 -0.34 -5.49 10.21
C THR A 138 0.09 -4.62 9.03
N LEU A 139 0.04 -3.29 9.17
CA LEU A 139 0.62 -2.37 8.20
C LEU A 139 2.14 -2.54 8.08
N ARG A 140 2.85 -2.83 9.19
CA ARG A 140 4.28 -3.15 9.14
C ARG A 140 4.59 -4.44 8.39
N LYS A 141 3.80 -5.50 8.58
CA LYS A 141 3.96 -6.75 7.82
C LYS A 141 3.81 -6.49 6.32
N THR A 142 2.82 -5.70 5.94
CA THR A 142 2.59 -5.25 4.55
C THR A 142 3.79 -4.48 4.02
N LEU A 143 4.26 -3.47 4.78
CA LEU A 143 5.43 -2.66 4.44
C LEU A 143 6.68 -3.52 4.21
N ALA A 144 6.97 -4.47 5.11
CA ALA A 144 8.13 -5.34 5.01
C ALA A 144 8.06 -6.22 3.75
N ALA A 145 6.90 -6.81 3.46
CA ALA A 145 6.70 -7.62 2.26
C ALA A 145 6.89 -6.80 0.97
N MET A 146 6.35 -5.58 0.92
CA MET A 146 6.53 -4.67 -0.22
C MET A 146 7.98 -4.22 -0.39
N THR A 147 8.68 -3.95 0.72
CA THR A 147 10.09 -3.55 0.70
C THR A 147 10.95 -4.67 0.13
N GLU A 148 10.72 -5.90 0.59
CA GLU A 148 11.44 -7.07 0.10
C GLU A 148 11.16 -7.31 -1.39
N LEU A 149 9.91 -7.22 -1.83
CA LEU A 149 9.57 -7.36 -3.24
C LEU A 149 10.24 -6.27 -4.10
N ALA A 150 10.12 -5.00 -3.71
CA ALA A 150 10.70 -3.89 -4.46
C ALA A 150 12.22 -4.02 -4.58
N LYS A 151 12.89 -4.47 -3.51
CA LYS A 151 14.33 -4.72 -3.51
C LYS A 151 14.70 -5.87 -4.46
N ARG A 152 14.00 -7.00 -4.39
CA ARG A 152 14.23 -8.14 -5.30
C ARG A 152 14.07 -7.74 -6.76
N LEU A 153 13.04 -6.96 -7.07
CA LEU A 153 12.80 -6.49 -8.44
C LEU A 153 13.93 -5.57 -8.92
N GLU A 154 14.39 -4.63 -8.07
CA GLU A 154 15.52 -3.78 -8.43
C GLU A 154 16.81 -4.58 -8.61
N GLU A 155 17.09 -5.55 -7.74
CA GLU A 155 18.27 -6.43 -7.88
C GLU A 155 18.21 -7.20 -9.21
N GLN A 156 17.09 -7.87 -9.49
CA GLN A 156 16.89 -8.64 -10.72
C GLN A 156 17.05 -7.82 -11.99
N HIS A 157 16.59 -6.56 -12.02
CA HIS A 157 16.63 -5.71 -13.21
C HIS A 157 17.85 -4.78 -13.26
N SER A 158 18.65 -4.71 -12.19
CA SER A 158 19.93 -3.99 -12.18
C SER A 158 21.10 -4.82 -12.75
N GLU A 159 20.92 -6.14 -12.86
CA GLU A 159 21.90 -7.08 -13.41
C GLU A 159 21.89 -7.17 -14.95
N TRP A 160 20.93 -6.53 -15.62
CA TRP A 160 20.72 -6.56 -17.07
C TRP A 160 20.72 -5.14 -17.66
#